data_AF-A0A7K1LAE1-F1
#
_entry.id   AF-A0A7K1LAE1-F1
#
_cell.length_a   1.000
_cell.length_b   1.000
_cell.length_c   1.000
_cell.angle_alpha   90.00
_cell.angle_beta   90.00
_cell.angle_gamma   90.00
#
_symmetry.space_group_name_H-M   'P 1'
#
loop_
_entity.id
_entity.type
_entity.pdbx_description
1 polymer ?
#
loop_
_entity_poly.entity_id
_entity_poly.type
_entity_poly.pdbx_seq_one_letter_code
_entity_poly.pdbx_strand_id
1 'polypeptide(L)'
;MNTTAAAQQAGVTTATIRAWCRRNVIAALKVTGRWVIDAASLAHRIQIGRTHVADRYTVQTVDKEHLGRVATFHRVVRTDGTEPGWRGDARLIDHIYADRARAEAVAEFLNRTPDCYRLELRQAGRTFSSSGGWRWVVTGGRDGDPHRVSARIDVGWQPPATSSSTTAIGHVIGLTLTHDKGAEKRIAEHAEKQAIAAAEQEVRQAREAQLAELRRQKGQLATPRQVDYILDLLEQRRISGEGGGFYLGPADRAAIEEMSKNEASVYITSLKGEY
;
A
#
# COMPACT_ATOMS: atom_id res chain seq x y z
N MET A 1 -2.21 26.01 -22.86
CA MET A 1 -1.72 25.55 -21.53
C MET A 1 -0.28 26.02 -21.30
N ASN A 2 0.15 26.30 -20.05
CA ASN A 2 1.54 26.71 -19.75
C ASN A 2 2.49 25.49 -19.56
N THR A 3 3.80 25.71 -19.56
CA THR A 3 4.80 24.63 -19.47
C THR A 3 4.74 23.82 -18.17
N THR A 4 4.31 24.42 -17.07
CA THR A 4 4.21 23.74 -15.77
C THR A 4 3.03 22.78 -15.74
N ALA A 5 1.85 23.23 -16.19
CA ALA A 5 0.68 22.38 -16.33
C ALA A 5 0.90 21.25 -17.35
N ALA A 6 1.55 21.54 -18.47
CA ALA A 6 1.90 20.54 -19.47
C ALA A 6 2.88 19.48 -18.92
N ALA A 7 3.88 19.90 -18.14
CA ALA A 7 4.84 19.02 -17.48
C ALA A 7 4.13 18.07 -16.50
N GLN A 8 3.22 18.61 -15.69
CA GLN A 8 2.41 17.82 -14.77
C GLN A 8 1.50 16.83 -15.51
N GLN A 9 0.85 17.25 -16.60
CA GLN A 9 -0.02 16.38 -17.39
C GLN A 9 0.75 15.25 -18.09
N ALA A 10 1.95 15.52 -18.58
CA ALA A 10 2.77 14.55 -19.29
C ALA A 10 3.64 13.67 -18.36
N GLY A 11 3.74 14.01 -17.07
CA GLY A 11 4.64 13.32 -16.14
C GLY A 11 6.13 13.50 -16.49
N VAL A 12 6.50 14.66 -17.05
CA VAL A 12 7.90 14.98 -17.42
C VAL A 12 8.32 16.33 -16.85
N THR A 13 9.61 16.66 -16.89
CA THR A 13 10.10 17.96 -16.38
C THR A 13 9.71 19.13 -17.30
N THR A 14 9.65 20.33 -16.74
CA THR A 14 9.42 21.57 -17.52
C THR A 14 10.52 21.80 -18.57
N ALA A 15 11.75 21.36 -18.29
CA ALA A 15 12.86 21.40 -19.25
C ALA A 15 12.59 20.49 -20.46
N THR A 16 12.07 19.27 -20.23
CA THR A 16 11.66 18.35 -21.30
C THR A 16 10.55 18.95 -22.16
N ILE A 17 9.52 19.53 -21.55
CA ILE A 17 8.45 20.23 -22.29
C ILE A 17 9.02 21.36 -23.15
N ARG A 18 9.89 22.21 -22.59
CA ARG A 18 10.54 23.29 -23.35
C ARG A 18 11.37 22.75 -24.51
N ALA A 19 12.06 21.62 -24.32
CA ALA A 19 12.82 20.96 -25.37
C ALA A 19 11.91 20.42 -26.48
N TRP A 20 10.74 19.88 -26.14
CA TRP A 20 9.74 19.46 -27.13
C TRP A 20 9.18 20.64 -27.93
N CYS A 21 8.85 21.76 -27.29
CA CYS A 21 8.40 22.97 -27.99
C CYS A 21 9.46 23.50 -28.96
N ARG A 22 10.73 23.59 -28.52
CA ARG A 22 11.83 24.07 -29.38
C ARG A 22 12.09 23.18 -30.60
N ARG A 23 11.84 21.87 -30.46
CA ARG A 23 12.02 20.87 -31.53
C ARG A 23 10.75 20.62 -32.35
N ASN A 24 9.69 21.42 -32.13
CA ASN A 24 8.39 21.25 -32.77
C ASN A 24 7.79 19.83 -32.61
N VAL A 25 8.11 19.15 -31.51
CA VAL A 25 7.55 17.82 -31.18
C VAL A 25 6.10 17.93 -30.73
N ILE A 26 5.73 19.08 -30.16
CA ILE A 26 4.36 19.45 -29.80
C ILE A 26 4.06 20.85 -30.34
N ALA A 27 2.82 21.08 -30.76
CA ALA A 27 2.37 22.38 -31.23
C ALA A 27 2.35 23.37 -30.06
N ALA A 28 3.11 24.47 -30.20
CA ALA A 28 3.18 25.52 -29.20
C ALA A 28 3.52 26.87 -29.85
N LEU A 29 2.98 27.95 -29.28
CA LEU A 29 3.29 29.32 -29.66
C LEU A 29 4.11 29.99 -28.57
N LYS A 30 5.13 30.77 -28.94
CA LYS A 30 5.91 31.56 -27.99
C LYS A 30 5.34 32.98 -27.90
N VAL A 31 4.66 33.30 -26.79
CA VAL A 31 4.04 34.61 -26.52
C VAL A 31 4.77 35.25 -25.35
N THR A 32 5.32 36.45 -25.54
CA THR A 32 6.02 37.23 -24.50
C THR A 32 7.09 36.42 -23.73
N GLY A 33 7.85 35.58 -24.45
CA GLY A 33 8.89 34.75 -23.86
C GLY A 33 8.40 33.48 -23.15
N ARG A 34 7.08 33.24 -23.10
CA ARG A 34 6.46 32.05 -22.50
C ARG A 34 5.89 31.14 -23.61
N TRP A 35 5.92 29.83 -23.39
CA TRP A 35 5.28 28.87 -24.31
C TRP A 35 3.82 28.67 -23.95
N VAL A 36 2.95 28.84 -24.93
CA VAL A 36 1.53 28.47 -24.91
C VAL A 36 1.40 27.18 -25.71
N ILE A 37 1.14 26.07 -25.01
CA ILE A 37 1.10 24.72 -25.56
C ILE A 37 -0.32 24.34 -25.93
N ASP A 38 -0.49 23.76 -27.11
CA ASP A 38 -1.74 23.14 -27.55
C ASP A 38 -2.00 21.81 -26.81
N ALA A 39 -3.20 21.67 -26.25
CA ALA A 39 -3.53 20.52 -25.40
C ALA A 39 -3.67 19.22 -26.20
N ALA A 40 -4.21 19.28 -27.42
CA ALA A 40 -4.43 18.10 -28.26
C ALA A 40 -3.10 17.52 -28.75
N SER A 41 -2.18 18.38 -29.20
CA SER A 41 -0.83 17.98 -29.61
C SER A 41 -0.04 17.37 -28.44
N LEU A 42 -0.15 17.93 -27.23
CA LEU A 42 0.46 17.33 -26.05
C LEU A 42 -0.14 15.94 -25.75
N ALA A 43 -1.47 15.80 -25.74
CA ALA A 43 -2.14 14.54 -25.50
C ALA A 43 -1.68 13.46 -26.51
N HIS A 44 -1.57 13.83 -27.79
CA HIS A 44 -1.06 12.95 -28.83
C HIS A 44 0.39 12.52 -28.57
N ARG A 45 1.28 13.44 -28.18
CA ARG A 45 2.68 13.09 -27.85
C ARG A 45 2.80 12.16 -26.64
N ILE A 46 1.97 12.35 -25.62
CA ILE A 46 1.87 11.45 -24.46
C ILE A 46 1.43 10.07 -24.91
N GLN A 47 0.44 9.99 -25.79
CA GLN A 47 -0.03 8.73 -26.36
C GLN A 47 1.10 8.03 -27.14
N ILE A 48 1.81 8.73 -28.02
CA ILE A 48 3.01 8.20 -28.71
C ILE A 48 4.05 7.69 -27.69
N GLY A 49 4.31 8.47 -26.63
CA GLY A 49 5.26 8.10 -25.59
C GLY A 49 4.87 6.81 -24.87
N ARG A 50 3.57 6.56 -24.68
CA ARG A 50 3.04 5.31 -24.12
C ARG A 50 3.14 4.15 -25.11
N THR A 51 3.00 4.41 -26.40
CA THR A 51 3.11 3.36 -27.45
C THR A 51 4.55 2.95 -27.75
N HIS A 52 5.54 3.82 -27.50
CA HIS A 52 6.93 3.60 -27.92
C HIS A 52 7.92 3.25 -26.80
N VAL A 53 7.47 2.93 -25.58
CA VAL A 53 8.37 2.23 -24.67
C VAL A 53 8.55 0.85 -25.27
N ALA A 54 9.75 0.57 -25.79
CA ALA A 54 10.05 -0.75 -26.35
C ALA A 54 9.63 -1.81 -25.34
N ASP A 55 8.87 -2.80 -25.81
CA ASP A 55 8.36 -3.85 -24.95
C ASP A 55 9.54 -4.48 -24.21
N ARG A 56 9.45 -4.49 -22.88
CA ARG A 56 10.43 -5.14 -22.00
C ARG A 56 10.36 -6.66 -22.15
N TYR A 57 9.19 -7.16 -22.53
CA TYR A 57 8.89 -8.58 -22.72
C TYR A 57 8.43 -8.84 -24.14
N THR A 58 8.98 -9.88 -24.76
CA THR A 58 8.55 -10.38 -26.06
C THR A 58 8.28 -11.87 -25.99
N VAL A 59 7.59 -12.40 -27.00
CA VAL A 59 7.31 -13.84 -27.12
C VAL A 59 8.27 -14.44 -28.13
N GLN A 60 9.00 -15.46 -27.71
CA GLN A 60 9.85 -16.28 -28.57
C GLN A 60 9.25 -17.68 -28.74
N THR A 61 9.36 -18.21 -29.94
CA THR A 61 9.04 -19.61 -30.21
C THR A 61 10.23 -20.48 -29.78
N VAL A 62 9.95 -21.55 -29.05
CA VAL A 62 10.95 -22.50 -28.56
C VAL A 62 10.43 -23.90 -28.79
N ASP A 63 11.18 -24.71 -29.52
CA ASP A 63 10.89 -26.13 -29.66
C ASP A 63 11.42 -26.89 -28.45
N LYS A 64 10.58 -27.74 -27.85
CA LYS A 64 10.94 -28.58 -26.70
C LYS A 64 10.47 -30.00 -26.93
N GLU A 65 11.30 -30.95 -26.51
CA GLU A 65 10.87 -32.33 -26.39
C GLU A 65 9.86 -32.44 -25.23
N HIS A 66 8.66 -32.89 -25.55
CA HIS A 66 7.57 -33.11 -24.61
C HIS A 66 6.91 -34.45 -24.92
N LEU A 67 6.97 -35.38 -23.96
CA LEU A 67 6.43 -36.74 -24.10
C LEU A 67 7.00 -37.49 -25.33
N GLY A 68 8.31 -37.38 -25.56
CA GLY A 68 9.01 -38.06 -26.66
C GLY A 68 8.73 -37.49 -28.05
N ARG A 69 8.13 -36.29 -28.14
CA ARG A 69 7.90 -35.57 -29.39
C ARG A 69 8.40 -34.13 -29.27
N VAL A 70 8.98 -33.60 -30.33
CA VAL A 70 9.29 -32.16 -30.39
C VAL A 70 7.98 -31.41 -30.60
N ALA A 71 7.64 -30.53 -29.68
CA ALA A 71 6.49 -29.65 -29.74
C ALA A 71 6.94 -28.19 -29.66
N THR A 72 6.25 -27.33 -30.38
CA THR A 72 6.51 -25.90 -30.39
C THR A 72 5.80 -25.22 -29.21
N PHE A 73 6.56 -24.46 -28.44
CA PHE A 73 6.05 -23.65 -27.34
C PHE A 73 6.39 -22.17 -27.56
N HIS A 74 5.73 -21.32 -26.80
CA HIS A 74 5.88 -19.87 -26.80
C HIS A 74 6.33 -19.44 -25.41
N ARG A 75 7.54 -18.90 -25.33
CA ARG A 75 8.18 -18.43 -24.10
C ARG A 75 8.16 -16.92 -24.05
N VAL A 76 7.81 -16.37 -22.88
CA VAL A 76 7.98 -14.93 -22.63
C VAL A 76 9.41 -14.68 -22.18
N VAL A 77 10.10 -13.74 -22.82
CA VAL A 77 11.51 -13.40 -22.57
C VAL A 77 11.67 -11.89 -22.41
N ARG A 78 12.70 -11.46 -21.68
CA ARG A 78 13.08 -10.04 -21.65
C ARG A 78 13.86 -9.64 -22.88
N THR A 79 13.61 -8.42 -23.37
CA THR A 79 14.30 -7.86 -24.54
C THR A 79 15.71 -7.36 -24.25
N ASP A 80 16.03 -7.12 -22.98
CA ASP A 80 17.37 -6.72 -22.52
C ASP A 80 18.33 -7.90 -22.30
N GLY A 81 17.90 -9.13 -22.59
CA GLY A 81 18.70 -10.34 -22.42
C GLY A 81 18.77 -10.87 -20.99
N THR A 82 18.06 -10.24 -20.03
CA THR A 82 17.98 -10.77 -18.66
C THR A 82 17.40 -12.18 -18.66
N GLU A 83 18.14 -13.11 -18.07
CA GLU A 83 17.70 -14.50 -18.00
C GLU A 83 16.42 -14.66 -17.15
N PRO A 84 15.48 -15.52 -17.56
CA PRO A 84 14.35 -15.87 -16.71
C PRO A 84 14.78 -16.81 -15.58
N GLY A 85 14.23 -16.62 -14.38
CA GLY A 85 14.52 -17.50 -13.24
C GLY A 85 14.84 -16.76 -11.95
N TRP A 86 15.11 -17.52 -10.89
CA TRP A 86 15.43 -16.98 -9.56
C TRP A 86 16.68 -16.09 -9.51
N ARG A 87 17.62 -16.30 -10.44
CA ARG A 87 18.85 -15.49 -10.57
C ARG A 87 18.70 -14.29 -11.51
N GLY A 88 17.57 -14.18 -12.20
CA GLY A 88 17.26 -13.09 -13.13
C GLY A 88 15.85 -12.57 -12.89
N ASP A 89 15.01 -12.51 -13.93
CA ASP A 89 13.63 -12.10 -13.74
C ASP A 89 12.77 -13.26 -13.20
N ALA A 90 12.53 -13.24 -11.89
CA ALA A 90 11.73 -14.24 -11.20
C ALA A 90 10.26 -14.27 -11.68
N ARG A 91 9.77 -13.21 -12.32
CA ARG A 91 8.41 -13.23 -12.90
C ARG A 91 8.33 -14.16 -14.10
N LEU A 92 9.43 -14.37 -14.82
CA LEU A 92 9.46 -15.24 -16.01
C LEU A 92 9.60 -16.73 -15.67
N ILE A 93 9.61 -17.08 -14.39
CA ILE A 93 9.58 -18.47 -13.96
C ILE A 93 8.29 -19.11 -14.48
N ASP A 94 8.44 -20.17 -15.27
CA ASP A 94 7.35 -20.98 -15.84
C ASP A 94 6.46 -20.31 -16.89
N HIS A 95 6.87 -19.17 -17.46
CA HIS A 95 6.15 -18.52 -18.57
C HIS A 95 6.47 -19.13 -19.94
N ILE A 96 6.15 -20.42 -20.08
CA ILE A 96 6.24 -21.18 -21.33
C ILE A 96 4.89 -21.81 -21.60
N TYR A 97 4.33 -21.55 -22.78
CA TYR A 97 2.97 -21.88 -23.12
C TYR A 97 2.89 -22.63 -24.44
N ALA A 98 1.99 -23.59 -24.56
CA ALA A 98 1.71 -24.25 -25.85
C ALA A 98 0.98 -23.31 -26.83
N ASP A 99 0.37 -22.23 -26.34
CA ASP A 99 -0.41 -21.28 -27.13
C ASP A 99 0.27 -19.90 -27.15
N ARG A 100 0.37 -19.30 -28.34
CA ARG A 100 1.03 -18.01 -28.55
C ARG A 100 0.26 -16.86 -27.92
N ALA A 101 -1.06 -16.83 -28.09
CA ALA A 101 -1.87 -15.72 -27.59
C ALA A 101 -1.78 -15.62 -26.05
N ARG A 102 -1.71 -16.76 -25.36
CA ARG A 102 -1.46 -16.78 -23.92
C ARG A 102 -0.11 -16.18 -23.55
N ALA A 103 0.96 -16.54 -24.27
CA ALA A 103 2.27 -15.95 -24.04
C ALA A 103 2.25 -14.44 -24.29
N GLU A 104 1.55 -13.98 -25.33
CA GLU A 104 1.40 -12.55 -25.66
C GLU A 104 0.61 -11.80 -24.58
N ALA A 105 -0.46 -12.39 -24.05
CA ALA A 105 -1.23 -11.78 -22.97
C ALA A 105 -0.42 -11.65 -21.66
N VAL A 106 0.43 -12.65 -21.36
CA VAL A 106 1.36 -12.58 -20.23
C VAL A 106 2.44 -11.52 -20.47
N ALA A 107 3.00 -11.45 -21.68
CA ALA A 107 3.95 -10.40 -22.05
C ALA A 107 3.31 -9.01 -21.92
N GLU A 108 2.05 -8.83 -22.34
CA GLU A 108 1.30 -7.59 -22.16
C GLU A 108 1.18 -7.23 -20.67
N PHE A 109 0.78 -8.18 -19.82
CA PHE A 109 0.71 -7.96 -18.37
C PHE A 109 2.06 -7.47 -17.81
N LEU A 110 3.15 -8.16 -18.14
CA LEU A 110 4.49 -7.82 -17.64
C LEU A 110 5.01 -6.48 -18.18
N ASN A 111 4.69 -6.14 -19.43
CA ASN A 111 5.03 -4.84 -20.03
C ASN A 111 4.29 -3.69 -19.34
N ARG A 112 3.04 -3.91 -18.95
CA ARG A 112 2.16 -2.85 -18.44
C ARG A 112 2.13 -2.73 -16.92
N THR A 113 2.70 -3.67 -16.18
CA THR A 113 2.66 -3.67 -14.71
C THR A 113 4.04 -3.51 -14.07
N PRO A 114 4.12 -2.94 -12.85
CA PRO A 114 5.38 -2.84 -12.12
C PRO A 114 5.99 -4.20 -11.79
N ASP A 115 7.30 -4.20 -11.53
CA ASP A 115 8.08 -5.43 -11.36
C ASP A 115 7.79 -6.20 -10.06
N CYS A 116 7.13 -5.55 -9.10
CA CYS A 116 6.70 -6.16 -7.85
C CYS A 116 5.39 -6.97 -7.96
N TYR A 117 4.79 -7.06 -9.16
CA TYR A 117 3.63 -7.91 -9.43
C TYR A 117 3.99 -9.12 -10.28
N ARG A 118 3.39 -10.24 -9.93
CA ARG A 118 3.53 -11.53 -10.60
C ARG A 118 2.17 -12.02 -11.05
N LEU A 119 2.12 -12.57 -12.25
CA LEU A 119 0.96 -13.25 -12.80
C LEU A 119 1.25 -14.75 -12.89
N GLU A 120 0.31 -15.57 -12.48
CA GLU A 120 0.39 -17.02 -12.59
C GLU A 120 -0.90 -17.57 -13.17
N LEU A 121 -0.79 -18.52 -14.10
CA LEU A 121 -1.94 -19.32 -14.53
C LEU A 121 -1.96 -20.60 -13.70
N ARG A 122 -2.96 -20.74 -12.84
CA ARG A 122 -3.11 -21.94 -12.00
C ARG A 122 -4.31 -22.75 -12.46
N GLN A 123 -4.16 -24.06 -12.48
CA GLN A 123 -5.32 -24.95 -12.50
C GLN A 123 -5.89 -24.97 -11.09
N ALA A 124 -7.14 -24.55 -10.94
CA ALA A 124 -7.87 -24.71 -9.70
C ALA A 124 -8.06 -26.21 -9.44
N GLY A 125 -7.56 -26.68 -8.29
CA GLY A 125 -7.83 -28.03 -7.84
C GLY A 125 -9.34 -28.27 -7.77
N ARG A 126 -9.77 -29.51 -8.04
CA ARG A 126 -11.18 -29.90 -7.83
C ARG A 126 -11.49 -29.74 -6.34
N THR A 127 -12.25 -28.71 -5.98
CA THR A 127 -12.93 -28.67 -4.67
C THR A 127 -14.33 -29.24 -4.84
N PHE A 128 -14.93 -29.71 -3.74
CA PHE A 128 -16.26 -30.36 -3.77
C PHE A 128 -17.38 -29.53 -4.40
N SER A 129 -17.25 -28.20 -4.46
CA SER A 129 -18.26 -27.27 -4.98
C SER A 129 -17.85 -26.51 -6.23
N SER A 130 -16.57 -26.57 -6.64
CA SER A 130 -16.11 -25.88 -7.86
C SER A 130 -15.52 -26.89 -8.82
N SER A 131 -16.08 -26.83 -10.00
CA SER A 131 -15.86 -27.80 -11.02
C SER A 131 -14.58 -27.32 -11.74
N GLY A 132 -13.46 -27.94 -11.34
CA GLY A 132 -12.10 -27.35 -11.40
C GLY A 132 -11.72 -26.69 -12.72
N GLY A 133 -11.46 -25.38 -12.72
CA GLY A 133 -11.11 -24.61 -13.91
C GLY A 133 -9.68 -24.06 -13.90
N TRP A 134 -9.32 -23.28 -14.90
CA TRP A 134 -8.13 -22.44 -14.91
C TRP A 134 -8.45 -21.07 -14.32
N ARG A 135 -7.46 -20.46 -13.66
CA ARG A 135 -7.55 -19.09 -13.14
C ARG A 135 -6.25 -18.34 -13.27
N TRP A 136 -6.35 -17.07 -13.59
CA TRP A 136 -5.26 -16.13 -13.42
C TRP A 136 -5.18 -15.71 -11.96
N VAL A 137 -3.97 -15.76 -11.41
CA VAL A 137 -3.68 -15.30 -10.06
C VAL A 137 -2.64 -14.20 -10.17
N VAL A 138 -2.99 -13.01 -9.69
CA VAL A 138 -2.03 -11.92 -9.55
C VAL A 138 -1.66 -11.77 -8.08
N THR A 139 -0.36 -11.73 -7.82
CA THR A 139 0.19 -11.50 -6.48
C THR A 139 1.25 -10.41 -6.55
N GLY A 140 1.39 -9.62 -5.49
CA GLY A 140 2.45 -8.61 -5.42
C GLY A 140 2.03 -7.33 -4.73
N GLY A 141 2.91 -6.33 -4.80
CA GLY A 141 2.73 -5.04 -4.15
C GLY A 141 4.08 -4.37 -3.91
N ARG A 142 4.09 -3.05 -3.80
CA ARG A 142 5.33 -2.32 -3.49
C ARG A 142 5.83 -2.71 -2.10
N ASP A 143 7.14 -2.64 -1.91
CA ASP A 143 7.73 -2.90 -0.60
C ASP A 143 7.22 -1.88 0.42
N GLY A 144 6.88 -2.38 1.62
CA GLY A 144 6.26 -1.58 2.69
C GLY A 144 4.75 -1.39 2.57
N ASP A 145 4.10 -1.78 1.46
CA ASP A 145 2.64 -1.69 1.34
C ASP A 145 1.97 -2.71 2.30
N PRO A 146 1.13 -2.27 3.25
CA PRO A 146 0.44 -3.17 4.17
C PRO A 146 -0.60 -4.06 3.47
N HIS A 147 -0.98 -3.75 2.23
CA HIS A 147 -1.97 -4.50 1.48
C HIS A 147 -1.34 -5.04 0.20
N ARG A 148 -0.88 -6.28 0.22
CA ARG A 148 -0.43 -6.96 -1.00
C ARG A 148 -1.64 -7.43 -1.81
N VAL A 149 -1.59 -7.27 -3.13
CA VAL A 149 -2.55 -7.86 -4.05
C VAL A 149 -2.42 -9.37 -3.98
N SER A 150 -3.58 -10.03 -3.85
CA SER A 150 -3.76 -11.45 -4.10
C SER A 150 -5.15 -11.63 -4.73
N ALA A 151 -5.26 -11.33 -6.02
CA ALA A 151 -6.52 -11.42 -6.75
C ALA A 151 -6.54 -12.64 -7.68
N ARG A 152 -7.74 -13.16 -7.92
CA ARG A 152 -7.97 -14.36 -8.74
C ARG A 152 -9.08 -14.08 -9.73
N ILE A 153 -8.88 -14.45 -10.99
CA ILE A 153 -9.89 -14.39 -12.04
C ILE A 153 -10.02 -15.77 -12.66
N ASP A 154 -11.17 -16.40 -12.46
CA ASP A 154 -11.49 -17.69 -13.07
C ASP A 154 -11.77 -17.49 -14.57
N VAL A 155 -11.19 -18.37 -15.41
CA VAL A 155 -11.28 -18.29 -16.88
C VAL A 155 -11.95 -19.52 -17.50
N GLY A 156 -12.61 -20.33 -16.68
CA GLY A 156 -13.38 -21.49 -17.10
C GLY A 156 -12.59 -22.79 -17.08
N TRP A 157 -13.21 -23.85 -17.62
CA TRP A 157 -12.69 -25.22 -17.55
C TRP A 157 -11.58 -25.52 -18.53
N GLN A 158 -11.72 -24.96 -19.73
CA GLN A 158 -10.69 -25.05 -20.73
C GLN A 158 -9.64 -23.97 -20.43
N PRO A 159 -8.35 -24.24 -20.71
CA PRO A 159 -7.38 -23.17 -20.79
C PRO A 159 -7.96 -22.10 -21.73
N PRO A 160 -8.00 -20.83 -21.32
CA PRO A 160 -8.77 -19.84 -22.05
C PRO A 160 -8.29 -19.76 -23.50
N ALA A 161 -9.26 -19.75 -24.42
CA ALA A 161 -9.02 -19.43 -25.82
C ALA A 161 -8.53 -17.97 -25.92
N THR A 162 -8.02 -17.61 -27.10
CA THR A 162 -7.36 -16.32 -27.37
C THR A 162 -8.20 -15.12 -26.94
N SER A 163 -9.52 -15.11 -27.22
CA SER A 163 -10.39 -13.96 -26.93
C SER A 163 -10.76 -13.78 -25.45
N SER A 164 -11.06 -14.86 -24.73
CA SER A 164 -11.42 -14.78 -23.29
C SER A 164 -10.19 -14.45 -22.42
N SER A 165 -9.00 -14.85 -22.85
CA SER A 165 -7.73 -14.51 -22.21
C SER A 165 -7.50 -13.01 -22.19
N THR A 166 -7.73 -12.31 -23.32
CA THR A 166 -7.45 -10.87 -23.45
C THR A 166 -8.32 -10.04 -22.51
N THR A 167 -9.61 -10.31 -22.42
CA THR A 167 -10.50 -9.58 -21.50
C THR A 167 -10.13 -9.81 -20.04
N ALA A 168 -9.88 -11.07 -19.64
CA ALA A 168 -9.48 -11.39 -18.28
C ALA A 168 -8.16 -10.70 -17.91
N ILE A 169 -7.16 -10.74 -18.79
CA ILE A 169 -5.87 -10.10 -18.58
C ILE A 169 -6.00 -8.58 -18.51
N GLY A 170 -6.83 -7.97 -19.35
CA GLY A 170 -7.15 -6.54 -19.25
C GLY A 170 -7.70 -6.16 -17.88
N HIS A 171 -8.59 -6.97 -17.30
CA HIS A 171 -9.07 -6.77 -15.93
C HIS A 171 -7.96 -6.93 -14.88
N VAL A 172 -7.10 -7.94 -15.00
CA VAL A 172 -5.96 -8.13 -14.08
C VAL A 172 -5.02 -6.93 -14.13
N ILE A 173 -4.69 -6.43 -15.33
CA ILE A 173 -3.84 -5.25 -15.53
C ILE A 173 -4.49 -4.03 -14.89
N GLY A 174 -5.77 -3.79 -15.13
CA GLY A 174 -6.51 -2.65 -14.56
C GLY A 174 -6.52 -2.67 -13.02
N LEU A 175 -6.76 -3.84 -12.42
CA LEU A 175 -6.71 -4.04 -10.97
C LEU A 175 -5.31 -3.75 -10.43
N THR A 176 -4.27 -4.28 -11.08
CA THR A 176 -2.87 -4.12 -10.68
C THR A 176 -2.43 -2.66 -10.71
N LEU A 177 -2.76 -1.95 -11.79
CA LEU A 177 -2.44 -0.53 -11.95
C LEU A 177 -3.20 0.36 -10.94
N THR A 178 -4.47 0.04 -10.68
CA THR A 178 -5.26 0.76 -9.67
C THR A 178 -4.68 0.56 -8.28
N HIS A 179 -4.28 -0.68 -7.96
CA HIS A 179 -3.62 -0.99 -6.70
C HIS A 179 -2.30 -0.24 -6.53
N ASP A 180 -1.44 -0.28 -7.56
CA ASP A 180 -0.13 0.38 -7.54
C ASP A 180 -0.24 1.89 -7.35
N LYS A 181 -1.19 2.52 -8.05
CA LYS A 181 -1.45 3.97 -7.93
C LYS A 181 -1.78 4.39 -6.48
N GLY A 182 -2.41 3.51 -5.71
CA GLY A 182 -2.75 3.77 -4.30
C GLY A 182 -1.67 3.37 -3.30
N ALA A 183 -0.61 2.68 -3.73
CA ALA A 183 0.38 2.08 -2.83
C ALA A 183 1.16 3.13 -2.02
N GLU A 184 1.61 4.22 -2.65
CA GLU A 184 2.38 5.27 -1.97
C GLU A 184 1.60 5.89 -0.80
N LYS A 185 0.30 6.15 -1.00
CA LYS A 185 -0.57 6.68 0.05
C LYS A 185 -0.71 5.69 1.21
N ARG A 186 -0.95 4.40 0.93
CA ARG A 186 -1.06 3.37 1.96
C ARG A 186 0.23 3.18 2.74
N ILE A 187 1.37 3.22 2.07
CA ILE A 187 2.70 3.14 2.70
C ILE A 187 2.90 4.31 3.65
N ALA A 188 2.58 5.54 3.22
CA ALA A 188 2.68 6.73 4.06
C ALA A 188 1.75 6.66 5.29
N GLU A 189 0.48 6.30 5.10
CA GLU A 189 -0.48 6.14 6.19
C GLU A 189 -0.06 5.05 7.19
N HIS A 190 0.52 3.94 6.69
CA HIS A 190 1.02 2.88 7.55
C HIS A 190 2.26 3.31 8.33
N ALA A 191 3.21 4.00 7.67
CA ALA A 191 4.40 4.54 8.33
C ALA A 191 4.03 5.57 9.42
N GLU A 192 3.05 6.44 9.16
CA GLU A 192 2.53 7.39 10.16
C GLU A 192 1.90 6.66 11.35
N LYS A 193 1.05 5.65 11.11
CA LYS A 193 0.48 4.83 12.18
C LYS A 193 1.54 4.12 13.01
N GLN A 194 2.58 3.59 12.38
CA GLN A 194 3.70 2.97 13.09
C GLN A 194 4.48 3.99 13.93
N ALA A 195 4.70 5.19 13.42
CA ALA A 195 5.38 6.26 14.16
C ALA A 195 4.56 6.71 15.38
N ILE A 196 3.24 6.87 15.25
CA ILE A 196 2.34 7.19 16.36
C ILE A 196 2.37 6.07 17.41
N ALA A 197 2.22 4.80 16.98
CA ALA A 197 2.26 3.67 17.90
C ALA A 197 3.59 3.54 18.66
N ALA A 198 4.72 3.80 17.97
CA ALA A 198 6.03 3.82 18.59
C ALA A 198 6.15 4.96 19.63
N ALA A 199 5.70 6.17 19.31
CA ALA A 199 5.71 7.30 20.24
C ALA A 199 4.80 7.05 21.45
N GLU A 200 3.61 6.47 21.26
CA GLU A 200 2.72 6.06 22.36
C GLU A 200 3.37 5.02 23.28
N GLN A 201 4.11 4.07 22.71
CA GLN A 201 4.84 3.08 23.48
C GLN A 201 5.98 3.71 24.28
N GLU A 202 6.73 4.64 23.70
CA GLU A 202 7.78 5.39 24.40
C GLU A 202 7.22 6.22 25.56
N VAL A 203 6.11 6.93 25.35
CA VAL A 203 5.41 7.68 26.40
C VAL A 203 4.96 6.76 27.52
N ARG A 204 4.40 5.59 27.18
CA ARG A 204 3.98 4.59 28.17
C ARG A 204 5.16 4.06 28.99
N GLN A 205 6.27 3.72 28.34
CA GLN A 205 7.48 3.26 29.01
C GLN A 205 8.09 4.33 29.91
N ALA A 206 8.14 5.59 29.45
CA ALA A 206 8.60 6.73 30.24
C ALA A 206 7.70 6.94 31.47
N ARG A 207 6.37 6.83 31.30
CA ARG A 207 5.41 6.93 32.41
C ARG A 207 5.57 5.79 33.41
N GLU A 208 5.74 4.56 32.95
CA GLU A 208 5.99 3.40 33.82
C GLU A 208 7.30 3.56 34.61
N ALA A 209 8.37 4.05 33.97
CA ALA A 209 9.63 4.37 34.63
C ALA A 209 9.48 5.48 35.68
N GLN A 210 8.74 6.54 35.36
CA GLN A 210 8.42 7.62 36.31
C GLN A 210 7.65 7.08 37.53
N LEU A 211 6.62 6.26 37.31
CA LEU A 211 5.84 5.66 38.39
C LEU A 211 6.68 4.67 39.21
N ALA A 212 7.60 3.93 38.59
CA ALA A 212 8.52 3.06 39.31
C ALA A 212 9.46 3.86 40.22
N GLU A 213 9.97 5.00 39.74
CA GLU A 213 10.78 5.91 40.57
C GLU A 213 9.98 6.50 41.74
N LEU A 214 8.76 6.97 41.47
CA LEU A 214 7.89 7.47 42.54
C LEU A 214 7.54 6.39 43.57
N ARG A 215 7.38 5.13 43.15
CA ARG A 215 7.22 4.00 44.08
C ARG A 215 8.45 3.80 44.97
N ARG A 216 9.65 3.97 44.42
CA ARG A 216 10.89 3.92 45.23
C ARG A 216 10.93 5.05 46.27
N GLN A 217 10.46 6.24 45.92
CA GLN A 217 10.50 7.42 46.79
C GLN A 217 9.39 7.46 47.85
N LYS A 218 8.13 7.22 47.44
CA LYS A 218 6.93 7.39 48.28
C LYS A 218 6.39 6.08 48.87
N GLY A 219 6.93 4.93 48.47
CA GLY A 219 6.40 3.61 48.81
C GLY A 219 5.26 3.18 47.88
N GLN A 220 4.28 2.43 48.40
CA GLN A 220 3.15 1.99 47.58
C GLN A 220 2.35 3.20 47.08
N LEU A 221 2.27 3.37 45.76
CA LEU A 221 1.39 4.38 45.14
C LEU A 221 -0.09 3.97 45.23
N ALA A 222 -0.97 4.92 44.96
CA ALA A 222 -2.39 4.71 44.83
C ALA A 222 -2.69 3.53 43.88
N THR A 223 -3.57 2.64 44.32
CA THR A 223 -3.98 1.50 43.49
C THR A 223 -4.92 1.95 42.36
N PRO A 224 -5.01 1.23 41.23
CA PRO A 224 -5.95 1.58 40.16
C PRO A 224 -7.39 1.77 40.66
N ARG A 225 -7.84 0.94 41.60
CA ARG A 225 -9.16 1.08 42.24
C ARG A 225 -9.32 2.37 43.04
N GLN A 226 -8.30 2.81 43.76
CA GLN A 226 -8.35 4.10 44.49
C GLN A 226 -8.38 5.27 43.52
N VAL A 227 -7.59 5.21 42.43
CA VAL A 227 -7.59 6.24 41.37
C VAL A 227 -8.98 6.37 40.75
N ASP A 228 -9.57 5.25 40.32
CA ASP A 228 -10.91 5.21 39.73
C ASP A 228 -11.95 5.75 40.72
N TYR A 229 -11.87 5.35 41.99
CA TYR A 229 -12.80 5.80 43.02
C TYR A 229 -12.70 7.30 43.31
N ILE A 230 -11.49 7.87 43.30
CA ILE A 230 -11.28 9.32 43.47
C ILE A 230 -11.89 10.08 42.27
N LEU A 231 -11.69 9.59 41.05
CA LEU A 231 -12.26 10.18 39.84
C LEU A 231 -13.79 10.13 39.83
N ASP A 232 -14.38 9.03 40.29
CA ASP A 232 -15.84 8.90 40.43
C ASP A 232 -16.41 9.89 41.46
N LEU A 233 -15.74 10.05 42.62
CA LEU A 233 -16.16 11.02 43.64
C LEU A 233 -16.05 12.47 43.13
N LEU A 234 -14.99 12.76 42.37
CA LEU A 234 -14.77 14.03 41.69
C LEU A 234 -15.91 14.35 40.70
N GLU A 235 -16.27 13.38 39.85
CA GLU A 235 -17.34 13.53 38.88
C GLU A 235 -18.72 13.67 39.54
N GLN A 236 -19.02 12.88 40.57
CA GLN A 236 -20.26 13.00 41.34
C GLN A 236 -20.42 14.39 41.96
N ARG A 237 -19.36 14.94 42.55
CA ARG A 237 -19.37 16.30 43.09
C ARG A 237 -19.53 17.36 42.01
N ARG A 238 -18.89 17.19 40.85
CA ARG A 238 -19.08 18.08 39.70
C ARG A 238 -20.55 18.15 39.28
N ILE A 239 -21.26 17.01 39.38
CA ILE A 239 -22.69 16.91 39.05
C ILE A 239 -23.57 17.51 40.17
N SER A 240 -23.33 17.17 41.43
CA SER A 240 -24.22 17.55 42.54
C SER A 240 -24.02 18.99 43.03
N GLY A 241 -22.83 19.57 42.87
CA GLY A 241 -22.46 20.87 43.44
C GLY A 241 -22.32 20.88 44.96
N GLU A 242 -22.60 19.76 45.64
CA GLU A 242 -22.44 19.58 47.08
C GLU A 242 -21.00 19.12 47.39
N GLY A 243 -20.18 20.05 47.89
CA GLY A 243 -18.78 19.80 48.23
C GLY A 243 -18.42 20.33 49.62
N GLY A 244 -18.98 19.73 50.67
CA GLY A 244 -18.60 20.00 52.06
C GLY A 244 -17.26 19.36 52.39
N GLY A 245 -16.15 20.03 52.09
CA GLY A 245 -14.80 19.59 52.46
C GLY A 245 -13.70 20.47 51.83
N PHE A 246 -12.59 20.68 52.55
CA PHE A 246 -11.47 21.49 52.06
C PHE A 246 -10.77 20.78 50.88
N TYR A 247 -10.88 21.36 49.68
CA TYR A 247 -10.36 20.76 48.45
C TYR A 247 -9.07 21.47 47.98
N LEU A 248 -7.93 20.86 48.29
CA LEU A 248 -6.65 21.17 47.65
C LEU A 248 -6.00 19.83 47.27
N GLY A 249 -6.35 19.34 46.08
CA GLY A 249 -5.80 18.07 45.58
C GLY A 249 -5.94 17.94 44.07
N PRO A 250 -5.27 16.93 43.48
CA PRO A 250 -5.24 16.72 42.05
C PRO A 250 -6.60 16.28 41.49
N ALA A 251 -7.02 16.90 40.38
CA ALA A 251 -8.27 16.58 39.70
C ALA A 251 -8.08 15.67 38.47
N ASP A 252 -6.84 15.44 38.04
CA ASP A 252 -6.53 14.58 36.90
C ASP A 252 -6.00 13.22 37.34
N ARG A 253 -6.28 12.21 36.51
CA ARG A 253 -5.85 10.83 36.74
C ARG A 253 -4.35 10.71 36.98
N ALA A 254 -3.53 11.44 36.21
CA ALA A 254 -2.08 11.30 36.24
C ALA A 254 -1.52 11.74 37.60
N ALA A 255 -1.99 12.84 38.15
CA ALA A 255 -1.56 13.33 39.45
C ALA A 255 -2.10 12.48 40.62
N ILE A 256 -3.30 11.89 40.48
CA ILE A 256 -3.84 10.92 41.47
C ILE A 256 -3.00 9.63 41.47
N GLU A 257 -2.57 9.14 40.30
CA GLU A 257 -1.68 7.97 40.19
C GLU A 257 -0.32 8.18 40.88
N GLU A 258 0.14 9.43 41.00
CA GLU A 258 1.39 9.81 41.66
C GLU A 258 1.26 9.96 43.18
N MET A 259 0.05 9.87 43.73
CA MET A 259 -0.18 9.87 45.18
C MET A 259 0.30 8.56 45.78
N SER A 260 0.88 8.63 46.98
CA SER A 260 1.04 7.44 47.80
C SER A 260 -0.33 6.87 48.18
N LYS A 261 -0.38 5.58 48.49
CA LYS A 261 -1.59 4.89 48.92
C LYS A 261 -2.24 5.56 50.14
N ASN A 262 -1.44 6.09 51.05
CA ASN A 262 -1.92 6.78 52.26
C ASN A 262 -2.50 8.15 51.92
N GLU A 263 -1.83 8.94 51.08
CA GLU A 263 -2.34 10.23 50.59
C GLU A 263 -3.67 10.05 49.86
N ALA A 264 -3.78 9.03 49.00
CA ALA A 264 -5.02 8.71 48.30
C ALA A 264 -6.17 8.36 49.27
N SER A 265 -5.91 7.58 50.33
CA SER A 265 -6.93 7.26 51.34
C SER A 265 -7.40 8.50 52.12
N VAL A 266 -6.47 9.36 52.54
CA VAL A 266 -6.80 10.64 53.20
C VAL A 266 -7.61 11.53 52.27
N TYR A 267 -7.24 11.56 51.00
CA TYR A 267 -7.96 12.33 50.00
C TYR A 267 -9.39 11.81 49.78
N ILE A 268 -9.57 10.49 49.71
CA ILE A 268 -10.91 9.87 49.67
C ILE A 268 -11.74 10.27 50.89
N THR A 269 -11.19 10.22 52.11
CA THR A 269 -11.89 10.65 53.33
C THR A 269 -12.32 12.12 53.25
N SER A 270 -11.43 13.00 52.76
CA SER A 270 -11.74 14.41 52.49
C SER A 270 -12.88 14.58 51.47
N LEU A 271 -12.84 13.80 50.39
CA LEU A 271 -13.86 13.79 49.33
C LEU A 271 -15.22 13.27 49.80
N LYS A 272 -15.27 12.53 50.90
CA LYS A 272 -16.53 12.11 51.51
C LYS A 272 -17.04 13.07 52.59
N GLY A 273 -16.18 13.97 53.08
CA GLY A 273 -16.50 14.82 54.22
C GLY A 273 -16.53 14.05 55.56
N GLU A 274 -15.86 12.89 55.62
CA GLU A 274 -15.80 12.02 56.81
C GLU A 274 -14.62 12.46 57.73
N TYR A 275 -14.70 13.64 58.34
CA TYR A 275 -13.69 14.14 59.29
C TYR A 275 -14.08 13.91 60.75
#